data_AF-A0A3D4B377-F1
#
_entry.id   AF-A0A3D4B377-F1
#
_cell.length_a   1.000
_cell.length_b   1.000
_cell.length_c   1.000
_cell.angle_alpha   90.00
_cell.angle_beta   90.00
_cell.angle_gamma   90.00
#
_symmetry.space_group_name_H-M   'P 1'
#
loop_
_entity.id
_entity.type
_entity.pdbx_description
1 polymer ?
#
loop_
_entity_poly.entity_id
_entity_poly.type
_entity_poly.pdbx_seq_one_letter_code
_entity_poly.pdbx_strand_id
1 'polypeptide(L)'
;MKRIILSAILLVLCIIPTVYAQMDGNRAVGNKNEFSIARIKWGGGGGWFYNPSWSHDYPVAERNLMTQIRRVTSIDITEEVEVVELDQPELF
;
A
#
# COMPACT_ATOMS: atom_id res chain seq x y z
N MET A 1 -37.61 24.58 15.11
CA MET A 1 -37.54 23.16 14.67
C MET A 1 -36.93 23.01 13.28
N LYS A 2 -37.49 23.60 12.20
CA LYS A 2 -36.93 23.47 10.83
C LYS A 2 -35.45 23.87 10.69
N ARG A 3 -35.01 24.94 11.36
CA ARG A 3 -33.61 25.39 11.35
C ARG A 3 -32.64 24.37 11.96
N ILE A 4 -33.03 23.74 13.07
CA ILE A 4 -32.20 22.73 13.76
C ILE A 4 -32.07 21.47 12.88
N ILE A 5 -33.16 21.07 12.22
CA ILE A 5 -33.17 19.94 11.28
C ILE A 5 -32.26 20.23 10.08
N LEU A 6 -32.35 21.43 9.50
CA LEU A 6 -31.46 21.86 8.40
C LEU A 6 -29.99 21.89 8.81
N SER A 7 -29.67 22.39 10.01
CA SER A 7 -28.29 22.40 10.52
C SER A 7 -27.75 20.98 10.75
N ALA A 8 -28.56 20.05 11.24
CA ALA A 8 -28.16 18.67 11.42
C ALA A 8 -27.89 17.96 10.08
N ILE A 9 -28.73 18.19 9.06
CA ILE A 9 -28.54 17.66 7.70
C ILE A 9 -27.24 18.20 7.09
N LEU A 10 -26.97 19.49 7.24
CA LEU A 10 -25.74 20.12 6.73
C LEU A 10 -24.49 19.51 7.40
N LEU A 11 -24.55 19.29 8.72
CA LEU A 11 -23.45 18.70 9.46
C LEU A 11 -23.15 17.27 9.00
N VAL A 12 -24.17 16.45 8.77
CA VAL A 12 -24.01 15.09 8.22
C VAL A 12 -23.41 15.12 6.82
N LEU A 13 -23.86 16.03 5.96
CA LEU A 13 -23.32 16.20 4.59
C LEU A 13 -21.84 16.60 4.58
N CYS A 14 -21.37 17.36 5.57
CA CYS A 14 -19.96 17.74 5.68
C CYS A 14 -19.05 16.59 6.16
N ILE A 15 -19.58 15.60 6.88
CA ILE A 15 -18.78 14.49 7.43
C ILE A 15 -18.51 13.43 6.36
N ILE A 16 -19.47 13.16 5.48
CA ILE A 16 -19.36 12.15 4.41
C ILE A 16 -18.08 12.31 3.54
N PRO A 17 -17.75 13.50 3.00
CA PRO A 17 -16.55 13.66 2.16
C PRO A 17 -15.24 13.46 2.93
N THR A 18 -15.22 13.71 4.25
CA THR A 18 -14.01 13.47 5.08
C THR A 18 -13.70 11.98 5.19
N VAL A 19 -14.73 11.12 5.26
CA VAL A 19 -14.55 9.66 5.26
C VAL A 19 -14.00 9.17 3.93
N TYR A 20 -14.54 9.65 2.81
CA TYR A 20 -14.04 9.27 1.47
C TYR A 20 -12.60 9.73 1.23
N ALA A 21 -12.21 10.91 1.72
CA ALA A 21 -10.83 11.39 1.61
C ALA A 21 -9.83 10.55 2.43
N GLN A 22 -10.27 9.94 3.54
CA GLN A 22 -9.42 9.07 4.36
C GLN A 22 -9.28 7.67 3.76
N MET A 23 -10.28 7.17 3.03
CA MET A 23 -10.26 5.84 2.41
C MET A 23 -9.22 5.71 1.31
N ASP A 24 -9.02 6.75 0.50
CA ASP A 24 -8.01 6.77 -0.58
C ASP A 24 -6.59 6.57 0.00
N GLY A 25 -6.36 7.15 1.18
CA GLY A 25 -5.11 6.98 1.89
C GLY A 25 -4.85 5.58 2.45
N ASN A 26 -5.84 4.69 2.47
CA ASN A 26 -5.73 3.32 2.97
C ASN A 26 -5.57 2.29 1.85
N ARG A 27 -5.53 2.73 0.59
CA ARG A 27 -5.34 1.85 -0.59
C ARG A 27 -3.93 1.93 -1.17
N ALA A 28 -3.14 2.90 -0.74
CA ALA A 28 -1.76 3.03 -1.16
C ALA A 28 -0.94 1.83 -0.68
N VAL A 29 -0.04 1.37 -1.53
CA VAL A 29 0.95 0.33 -1.23
C VAL A 29 1.78 0.75 -0.01
N GLY A 30 1.80 -0.10 1.00
CA GLY A 30 2.53 0.06 2.26
C GLY A 30 1.81 0.91 3.33
N ASN A 31 2.30 0.80 4.57
CA ASN A 31 1.87 1.66 5.66
C ASN A 31 2.51 3.06 5.49
N LYS A 32 1.70 4.12 5.44
CA LYS A 32 2.16 5.51 5.22
C LYS A 32 3.17 6.03 6.24
N ASN A 33 3.22 5.43 7.43
CA ASN A 33 4.07 5.89 8.53
C ASN A 33 5.38 5.08 8.66
N GLU A 34 5.50 3.99 7.91
CA GLU A 34 6.64 3.08 7.97
C GLU A 34 7.27 2.96 6.58
N PHE A 35 8.59 2.77 6.54
CA PHE A 35 9.25 2.39 5.31
C PHE A 35 8.82 0.97 4.93
N SER A 36 8.42 0.79 3.67
CA SER A 36 8.03 -0.49 3.09
C SER A 36 8.76 -0.75 1.78
N ILE A 37 8.87 -2.02 1.41
CA ILE A 37 9.39 -2.45 0.12
C ILE A 37 8.29 -3.22 -0.58
N ALA A 38 7.97 -2.80 -1.80
CA ALA A 38 7.08 -3.51 -2.69
C ALA A 38 7.89 -4.29 -3.72
N ARG A 39 7.62 -5.59 -3.87
CA ARG A 39 8.14 -6.42 -4.95
C ARG A 39 7.23 -6.30 -6.16
N ILE A 40 7.81 -5.96 -7.30
CA ILE A 40 7.10 -5.98 -8.57
C ILE A 40 6.91 -7.44 -9.01
N LYS A 41 5.66 -7.87 -9.11
CA LYS A 41 5.27 -9.10 -9.79
C LYS A 41 5.23 -8.83 -11.28
N TRP A 42 6.25 -9.30 -11.96
CA TRP A 42 6.31 -9.27 -13.40
C TRP A 42 5.95 -10.65 -13.98
N GLY A 43 5.10 -10.65 -15.01
CA GLY A 43 4.68 -11.85 -15.73
C GLY A 43 4.52 -11.50 -17.20
N GLY A 44 5.62 -11.58 -17.96
CA GLY A 44 5.64 -11.23 -19.38
C GLY A 44 5.63 -12.46 -20.27
N GLY A 45 4.73 -12.46 -21.27
CA GLY A 45 4.44 -13.57 -22.16
C GLY A 45 5.65 -14.16 -22.89
N GLY A 46 5.71 -15.50 -22.92
CA GLY A 46 6.59 -16.25 -23.80
C GLY A 46 7.31 -17.42 -23.13
N GLY A 47 6.78 -18.63 -23.34
CA GLY A 47 7.53 -19.89 -23.24
C GLY A 47 7.96 -20.32 -21.83
N TRP A 48 7.51 -21.52 -21.42
CA TRP A 48 7.82 -22.21 -20.16
C TRP A 48 9.32 -22.42 -19.81
N PHE A 49 10.25 -21.91 -20.62
CA PHE A 49 11.66 -22.30 -20.59
C PHE A 49 12.67 -21.18 -20.30
N TYR A 50 12.28 -19.89 -20.28
CA TYR A 50 13.26 -18.79 -20.18
C TYR A 50 12.93 -17.65 -19.22
N ASN A 51 11.78 -17.65 -18.56
CA ASN A 51 11.45 -16.53 -17.67
C ASN A 51 11.81 -16.85 -16.21
N PRO A 52 12.79 -16.16 -15.60
CA PRO A 52 13.04 -16.32 -14.16
C PRO A 52 11.78 -15.91 -13.40
N SER A 53 11.33 -16.80 -12.49
CA SER A 53 10.13 -16.55 -11.70
C SER A 53 10.28 -15.24 -10.93
N TRP A 54 9.25 -14.39 -10.98
CA TRP A 54 9.17 -13.16 -10.17
C TRP A 54 9.32 -13.46 -8.67
N SER A 55 8.99 -14.68 -8.25
CA SER A 55 9.06 -15.15 -6.86
C SER A 55 10.42 -15.70 -6.45
N HIS A 56 11.47 -15.53 -7.26
CA HIS A 56 12.80 -15.98 -6.88
C HIS A 56 13.26 -15.34 -5.56
N ASP A 57 13.66 -16.16 -4.60
CA ASP A 57 14.03 -15.81 -3.22
C ASP A 57 12.98 -14.99 -2.44
N TYR A 58 11.74 -14.92 -2.91
CA TYR A 58 10.65 -14.29 -2.19
C TYR A 58 10.11 -15.20 -1.06
N PRO A 59 9.83 -14.69 0.15
CA PRO A 59 10.05 -13.32 0.65
C PRO A 59 11.38 -13.17 1.43
N VAL A 60 12.30 -14.13 1.28
CA VAL A 60 13.54 -14.20 2.08
C VAL A 60 14.45 -13.03 1.79
N ALA A 61 14.60 -12.65 0.52
CA ALA A 61 15.41 -11.51 0.12
C ALA A 61 14.94 -10.20 0.79
N GLU A 62 13.63 -9.94 0.77
CA GLU A 62 13.03 -8.75 1.40
C GLU A 62 13.23 -8.75 2.90
N ARG A 63 12.95 -9.88 3.56
CA ARG A 63 13.13 -10.00 5.01
C ARG A 63 14.58 -9.74 5.42
N ASN A 64 15.53 -10.29 4.67
CA ASN A 64 16.95 -10.06 4.94
C ASN A 64 17.34 -8.58 4.74
N LEU A 65 16.87 -7.96 3.66
CA LEU A 65 17.11 -6.55 3.39
C LEU A 65 16.53 -5.66 4.50
N MET A 66 15.24 -5.83 4.81
CA MET A 66 14.55 -5.07 5.86
C MET A 66 15.21 -5.24 7.23
N THR A 67 15.66 -6.47 7.54
CA THR A 67 16.43 -6.74 8.77
C THR A 67 17.73 -5.93 8.82
N GLN A 68 18.47 -5.85 7.70
CA GLN A 68 19.71 -5.06 7.67
C GLN A 68 19.41 -3.56 7.75
N ILE A 69 18.39 -3.05 7.06
CA ILE A 69 17.98 -1.64 7.15
C ILE A 69 17.61 -1.27 8.59
N ARG A 70 16.82 -2.12 9.28
CA ARG A 70 16.48 -1.93 10.71
C ARG A 70 17.72 -1.93 11.60
N ARG A 71 18.75 -2.69 11.24
CA ARG A 71 19.99 -2.80 12.03
C ARG A 71 20.91 -1.60 11.86
N VAL A 72 20.97 -1.00 10.68
CA VAL A 72 21.95 0.06 10.34
C VAL A 72 21.34 1.45 10.29
N THR A 73 20.02 1.58 10.46
CA THR A 73 19.30 2.85 10.44
C THR A 73 18.31 2.93 11.60
N SER A 74 17.81 4.14 11.87
CA SER A 74 16.72 4.38 12.82
C SER A 74 15.35 4.52 12.12
N ILE A 75 15.25 4.07 10.87
CA ILE A 75 14.01 4.16 10.09
C ILE A 75 13.00 3.17 10.68
N ASP A 76 11.75 3.61 10.83
CA ASP A 76 10.65 2.71 11.17
C ASP A 76 10.25 1.91 9.93
N ILE A 77 10.14 0.60 10.07
CA ILE A 77 10.09 -0.33 8.94
C ILE A 77 9.01 -1.36 9.21
N THR A 78 8.13 -1.54 8.23
CA THR A 78 7.08 -2.56 8.29
C THR A 78 7.66 -3.97 8.18
N GLU A 79 7.02 -4.94 8.83
CA GLU A 79 7.37 -6.35 8.71
C GLU A 79 6.66 -7.04 7.53
N GLU A 80 5.72 -6.33 6.91
CA GLU A 80 4.96 -6.82 5.76
C GLU A 80 5.73 -6.59 4.47
N VAL A 81 5.68 -7.59 3.58
CA VAL A 81 6.23 -7.50 2.24
C VAL A 81 5.06 -7.44 1.28
N GLU A 82 4.99 -6.37 0.49
CA GLU A 82 3.93 -6.19 -0.47
C GLU A 82 4.37 -6.63 -1.86
N VAL A 83 3.45 -7.22 -2.63
CA VAL A 83 3.69 -7.63 -4.01
C VAL A 83 2.71 -6.86 -4.89
N VAL A 84 3.27 -6.08 -5.81
CA VAL A 84 2.51 -5.16 -6.68
C VAL A 84 2.64 -5.54 -8.14
N GLU A 85 1.60 -5.28 -8.92
CA GLU A 85 1.66 -5.40 -10.39
C GLU A 85 1.84 -4.01 -11.01
N LEU A 86 2.47 -3.94 -12.19
CA LEU A 86 2.81 -2.65 -12.82
C LEU A 86 1.59 -1.85 -13.27
N ASP A 87 0.45 -2.50 -13.44
CA ASP A 87 -0.82 -1.92 -13.87
C ASP A 87 -1.81 -1.72 -12.70
N GLN A 88 -1.36 -1.89 -11.45
CA GLN A 88 -2.22 -1.63 -10.30
C GLN A 88 -2.56 -0.13 -10.20
N PRO A 89 -3.86 0.23 -10.08
CA PRO A 89 -4.29 1.62 -9.97
C PRO A 89 -3.64 2.37 -8.80
N GLU A 90 -3.35 1.67 -7.71
CA GLU A 90 -2.86 2.24 -6.46
C GLU A 90 -1.33 2.24 -6.31
N LEU A 91 -0.58 2.03 -7.40
CA LEU A 91 0.89 1.99 -7.36
C LEU A 91 1.55 3.35 -7.02
N PHE A 92 0.86 4.48 -7.26
CA PHE A 92 1.38 5.84 -7.03
C PHE A 92 0.36 6.78 -6.38
#